data_AF-A0A2V7FEK7-F1
#
_entry.id   AF-A0A2V7FEK7-F1
#
_cell.length_a   1.000
_cell.length_b   1.000
_cell.length_c   1.000
_cell.angle_alpha   90.00
_cell.angle_beta   90.00
_cell.angle_gamma   90.00
#
_symmetry.space_group_name_H-M   'P 1'
#
loop_
_entity.id
_entity.type
_entity.pdbx_description
1 polymer ?
#
loop_
_entity_poly.entity_id
_entity_poly.type
_entity_poly.pdbx_seq_one_letter_code
_entity_poly.pdbx_strand_id
1 'polypeptide(L)'
;MTWIAQEHGWVATPEDIVTTLSKDGFEECKREMMTSRRDLRPAAGVWQGVNPRTGSVASAICVTRPTRHQAIVFIPIDGESLTDDHRDPAVEGDPYTEEGGEG
;
A
#
# COMPACT_ATOMS: atom_id res chain seq x y z
N MET A 1 2.19 -7.44 -4.34
CA MET A 1 2.83 -7.02 -3.08
C MET A 1 2.68 -8.14 -2.05
N THR A 2 3.70 -8.39 -1.23
CA THR A 2 3.72 -9.46 -0.23
C THR A 2 4.15 -8.91 1.13
N TRP A 3 3.38 -9.13 2.20
CA TRP A 3 3.76 -8.73 3.54
C TRP A 3 4.88 -9.61 4.09
N ILE A 4 5.88 -9.02 4.74
CA ILE A 4 6.94 -9.73 5.46
C ILE A 4 6.90 -9.33 6.93
N ALA A 5 6.38 -10.23 7.77
CA ALA A 5 6.22 -9.98 9.19
C ALA A 5 7.53 -9.58 9.90
N GLN A 6 8.65 -10.22 9.56
CA GLN A 6 9.96 -9.90 10.15
C GLN A 6 10.42 -8.46 9.88
N GLU A 7 10.03 -7.89 8.74
CA GLU A 7 10.46 -6.57 8.29
C GLU A 7 9.38 -5.51 8.57
N HIS A 8 8.23 -5.92 9.10
CA HIS A 8 7.04 -5.08 9.29
C HIS A 8 6.71 -4.25 8.06
N GLY A 9 6.85 -4.84 6.87
CA GLY A 9 6.74 -4.12 5.61
C GLY A 9 6.41 -5.01 4.43
N TRP A 10 5.98 -4.37 3.35
CA TRP A 10 5.63 -5.01 2.10
C TRP A 10 6.85 -5.14 1.20
N VAL A 11 7.00 -6.30 0.56
CA VAL A 11 7.91 -6.46 -0.57
C VAL A 11 7.16 -6.17 -1.86
N ALA A 12 7.58 -5.12 -2.57
CA ALA A 12 6.97 -4.65 -3.80
C ALA A 12 7.96 -3.84 -4.66
N THR A 13 7.63 -3.63 -5.92
CA THR A 13 8.27 -2.56 -6.72
C THR A 13 7.63 -1.21 -6.37
N PRO A 14 8.35 -0.08 -6.51
CA PRO A 14 7.75 1.25 -6.35
C PRO A 14 6.49 1.46 -7.20
N GLU A 15 6.47 0.90 -8.40
CA GLU A 15 5.38 1.01 -9.37
C GLU A 15 4.13 0.22 -8.95
N ASP A 16 4.31 -0.97 -8.37
CA ASP A 16 3.20 -1.79 -7.87
C ASP A 16 2.45 -1.09 -6.73
N ILE A 17 3.18 -0.38 -5.86
CA ILE A 17 2.60 0.37 -4.74
C ILE A 17 1.67 1.45 -5.26
N VAL A 18 2.17 2.29 -6.17
CA VAL A 18 1.40 3.39 -6.76
C VAL A 18 0.19 2.83 -7.47
N THR A 19 0.39 1.81 -8.31
CA THR A 19 -0.71 1.19 -9.06
C THR A 19 -1.80 0.66 -8.14
N THR A 20 -1.43 0.10 -6.98
CA THR A 20 -2.40 -0.41 -6.02
C THR A 20 -3.09 0.73 -5.26
N LEU A 21 -2.35 1.70 -4.73
CA LEU A 21 -2.93 2.84 -4.02
C LEU A 21 -3.84 3.68 -4.92
N SER A 22 -3.50 3.84 -6.20
CA SER A 22 -4.38 4.50 -7.16
C SER A 22 -5.64 3.71 -7.46
N LYS A 23 -5.60 2.37 -7.46
CA LYS A 23 -6.83 1.55 -7.58
C LYS A 23 -7.74 1.69 -6.36
N ASP A 24 -7.17 1.93 -5.18
CA ASP A 24 -7.92 2.18 -3.95
C ASP A 24 -8.43 3.63 -3.84
N GLY A 25 -8.19 4.45 -4.87
CA GLY A 25 -8.69 5.81 -4.98
C GLY A 25 -7.79 6.89 -4.40
N PHE A 26 -6.52 6.56 -4.09
CA PHE A 26 -5.54 7.57 -3.73
C PHE A 26 -4.92 8.23 -4.97
N GLU A 27 -5.03 9.55 -5.03
CA GLU A 27 -4.40 10.39 -6.04
C GLU A 27 -3.00 10.78 -5.58
N GLU A 28 -2.01 10.62 -6.46
CA GLU A 28 -0.61 10.99 -6.16
C GLU A 28 -0.46 12.50 -5.98
N CYS A 29 0.08 12.92 -4.85
CA CYS A 29 0.47 14.31 -4.60
C CYS A 29 1.99 14.52 -4.76
N LYS A 30 2.79 13.54 -4.32
CA LYS A 30 4.25 13.64 -4.35
C LYS A 30 4.88 12.28 -4.61
N ARG A 31 5.95 12.26 -5.41
CA ARG A 31 6.87 11.15 -5.53
C ARG A 31 8.32 11.63 -5.60
N GLU A 32 9.20 11.01 -4.82
CA GLU A 32 10.61 11.33 -4.80
C GLU A 32 11.42 10.03 -4.68
N MET A 33 12.48 9.90 -5.50
CA MET A 33 13.42 8.78 -5.42
C MET A 33 14.81 9.31 -5.07
N MET A 34 15.46 8.63 -4.13
CA MET A 34 16.81 8.92 -3.69
C MET A 34 17.76 7.83 -4.17
N THR A 35 18.91 8.23 -4.70
CA THR A 35 19.97 7.32 -5.10
C THR A 35 21.06 7.23 -4.03
N SER A 36 21.72 6.09 -3.95
CA SER A 36 22.91 5.91 -3.11
C SER A 36 24.10 6.63 -3.75
N ARG A 37 24.89 7.36 -2.95
CA ARG A 37 26.10 8.05 -3.43
C ARG A 37 27.20 7.09 -3.89
N ARG A 38 27.20 5.82 -3.42
CA ARG A 38 28.28 4.87 -3.70
C ARG A 38 28.20 4.29 -5.11
N ASP A 39 26.99 4.14 -5.64
CA ASP A 39 26.71 3.42 -6.88
C ASP A 39 25.63 4.06 -7.76
N LEU A 40 25.09 5.22 -7.36
CA LEU A 40 24.01 5.97 -8.03
C LEU A 40 22.72 5.14 -8.26
N ARG A 41 22.60 3.98 -7.61
CA ARG A 41 21.41 3.14 -7.71
C ARG A 41 20.29 3.69 -6.84
N PRO A 42 19.00 3.48 -7.22
CA PRO A 42 17.88 3.81 -6.34
C PRO A 42 18.06 3.12 -4.99
N ALA A 43 18.13 3.90 -3.92
CA ALA A 43 18.37 3.42 -2.56
C ALA A 43 17.11 3.52 -1.69
N ALA A 44 16.34 4.57 -1.90
CA ALA A 44 15.09 4.79 -1.21
C ALA A 44 14.15 5.65 -2.05
N GLY A 45 12.91 5.77 -1.62
CA GLY A 45 11.96 6.71 -2.17
C GLY A 45 10.81 6.95 -1.23
N VAL A 46 10.08 8.02 -1.52
CA VAL A 46 8.85 8.36 -0.83
C VAL A 46 7.78 8.67 -1.85
N TRP A 47 6.58 8.23 -1.54
CA TRP A 47 5.36 8.55 -2.25
C TRP A 47 4.32 9.05 -1.26
N GLN A 48 3.49 10.00 -1.67
CA GLN A 48 2.36 10.47 -0.91
C GLN A 48 1.17 10.70 -1.84
N GLY A 49 -0.01 10.36 -1.33
CA GLY A 49 -1.27 10.60 -2.02
C GLY A 49 -2.45 10.75 -1.06
N VAL A 50 -3.53 11.28 -1.60
CA VAL A 50 -4.75 11.57 -0.85
C VAL A 50 -5.95 10.87 -1.49
N ASN A 51 -6.87 10.37 -0.69
CA ASN A 51 -8.14 9.86 -1.18
C ASN A 51 -9.18 10.98 -1.03
N PRO A 52 -9.59 11.68 -2.11
CA PRO A 52 -10.50 12.81 -2.00
C PRO A 52 -11.91 12.41 -1.54
N ARG A 53 -12.27 11.12 -1.65
CA ARG A 53 -13.57 10.60 -1.21
C ARG A 53 -13.64 10.42 0.30
N THR A 54 -12.56 9.96 0.94
CA THR A 54 -12.53 9.71 2.39
C THR A 54 -11.82 10.79 3.18
N GLY A 55 -10.99 11.61 2.52
CA GLY A 55 -10.07 12.56 3.16
C GLY A 55 -8.78 11.91 3.68
N SER A 56 -8.59 10.60 3.47
CA SER A 56 -7.43 9.87 3.97
C SER A 56 -6.14 10.22 3.25
N VAL A 57 -5.03 10.16 3.98
CA VAL A 57 -3.68 10.39 3.44
C VAL A 57 -2.88 9.10 3.54
N ALA A 58 -2.38 8.63 2.40
CA ALA A 58 -1.44 7.51 2.34
C ALA A 58 -0.03 8.04 2.08
N SER A 59 0.94 7.51 2.82
CA SER A 59 2.36 7.67 2.48
C SER A 59 2.96 6.30 2.21
N ALA A 60 3.97 6.22 1.36
CA ALA A 60 4.74 5.00 1.16
C ALA A 60 6.23 5.34 1.18
N ILE A 61 6.97 4.69 2.07
CA ILE A 61 8.43 4.80 2.16
C ILE A 61 9.01 3.50 1.61
N CYS A 62 9.79 3.57 0.54
CA CYS A 62 10.44 2.42 -0.04
C CYS A 62 11.95 2.44 0.26
N VAL A 63 12.49 1.29 0.64
CA VAL A 63 13.92 1.06 0.86
C VAL A 63 14.34 -0.06 -0.07
N THR A 64 15.16 0.27 -1.08
CA THR A 64 15.58 -0.67 -2.12
C THR A 64 16.48 -1.74 -1.53
N ARG A 65 16.22 -3.01 -1.88
CA ARG A 65 17.13 -4.11 -1.55
C ARG A 65 18.20 -4.23 -2.63
N PRO A 66 19.51 -4.17 -2.31
CA PRO A 66 20.58 -4.16 -3.32
C PRO A 66 20.60 -5.39 -4.26
N THR A 67 20.05 -6.52 -3.81
CA THR A 67 20.13 -7.81 -4.49
C THR A 67 18.87 -8.18 -5.26
N ARG A 68 17.77 -7.42 -5.13
CA ARG A 68 16.50 -7.72 -5.79
C ARG A 68 15.92 -6.41 -6.32
N HIS A 69 15.32 -6.41 -7.51
CA HIS A 69 14.58 -5.26 -8.06
C HIS A 69 13.27 -4.99 -7.28
N GLN A 70 13.32 -5.08 -5.96
CA GLN A 70 12.22 -5.00 -5.00
C GLN A 70 12.67 -4.15 -3.82
N ALA A 71 11.72 -3.41 -3.25
CA ALA A 71 11.92 -2.63 -2.04
C ALA A 71 11.15 -3.25 -0.86
N ILE A 72 11.61 -2.97 0.35
CA ILE A 72 10.75 -3.03 1.53
C ILE A 72 9.97 -1.73 1.56
N VAL A 73 8.67 -1.81 1.77
CA VAL A 73 7.76 -0.68 1.69
C VAL A 73 6.95 -0.61 2.97
N PHE A 74 6.94 0.57 3.58
CA PHE A 74 6.12 0.90 4.72
C PHE A 74 5.02 1.84 4.25
N ILE A 75 3.76 1.48 4.52
CA ILE A 75 2.60 2.22 4.01
C ILE A 75 1.71 2.62 5.19
N PRO A 76 1.91 3.80 5.80
CA PRO A 76 0.92 4.35 6.71
C PRO A 76 -0.25 5.00 5.94
N ILE A 77 -1.47 4.72 6.38
CA ILE A 77 -2.71 5.40 5.98
C ILE A 77 -3.25 6.09 7.24
N ASP A 78 -3.37 7.42 7.20
CA ASP A 78 -3.79 8.23 8.36
C ASP A 78 -2.96 7.98 9.64
N GLY A 79 -1.70 7.55 9.47
CA GLY A 79 -0.77 7.21 10.55
C GLY A 79 -0.77 5.72 10.93
N GLU A 80 -1.76 4.95 10.49
CA GLU A 80 -1.87 3.52 10.78
C GLU A 80 -1.17 2.67 9.72
N SER A 81 -0.35 1.71 10.14
CA SER A 81 0.42 0.89 9.23
C SER A 81 -0.48 -0.11 8.51
N LEU A 82 -0.47 -0.08 7.17
CA LEU A 82 -1.10 -1.10 6.36
C LEU A 82 -0.32 -2.41 6.51
N THR A 83 -0.93 -3.40 7.15
CA THR A 83 -0.39 -4.75 7.34
C THR A 83 -1.24 -5.77 6.58
N ASP A 84 -0.81 -7.03 6.51
CA ASP A 84 -1.58 -8.11 5.86
C ASP A 84 -2.97 -8.28 6.46
N ASP A 85 -3.11 -8.04 7.77
CA ASP A 85 -4.37 -8.14 8.51
C ASP A 85 -5.35 -7.01 8.17
N HIS A 86 -4.83 -5.85 7.75
CA HIS A 86 -5.62 -4.69 7.31
C HIS A 86 -6.00 -4.75 5.82
N ARG A 87 -5.71 -5.87 5.14
CA ARG A 87 -6.17 -6.09 3.78
C ARG A 87 -7.62 -6.54 3.85
N ASP A 88 -8.52 -5.56 3.93
CA ASP A 88 -9.97 -5.66 4.08
C ASP A 88 -10.53 -7.05 3.69
N PRO A 89 -11.05 -7.84 4.66
CA PRO A 89 -11.90 -8.97 4.30
C PRO A 89 -13.14 -8.35 3.67
N ALA A 90 -13.25 -8.47 2.34
CA ALA A 90 -14.42 -8.04 1.58
C ALA A 90 -15.68 -8.28 2.41
N VAL A 91 -16.37 -7.19 2.77
CA VAL A 91 -17.74 -7.14 3.33
C VAL A 91 -18.35 -8.54 3.39
N GLU A 92 -18.23 -9.20 4.55
CA GLU A 92 -19.05 -10.37 4.82
C GLU A 92 -20.49 -9.88 4.78
N GLY A 93 -21.19 -10.24 3.70
CA GLY A 93 -22.60 -9.94 3.53
C GLY A 93 -23.37 -10.45 4.73
N ASP A 94 -24.05 -9.53 5.39
CA ASP A 94 -24.94 -9.76 6.51
C ASP A 94 -25.92 -10.92 6.21
N PRO A 95 -25.96 -12.01 7.00
CA PRO A 95 -26.89 -13.12 6.77
C PRO A 95 -28.22 -12.85 7.48
N TYR A 96 -28.97 -11.84 7.03
CA TYR A 96 -30.40 -11.78 7.35
C TYR A 96 -31.20 -12.36 6.18
N THR A 97 -31.63 -13.62 6.40
CA THR A 97 -32.60 -14.36 5.62
C THR A 97 -33.97 -13.69 5.72
N GLU A 98 -34.53 -13.27 4.58
CA GLU A 98 -35.97 -13.08 4.38
C GLU A 98 -36.34 -13.89 3.12
N GLU A 99 -36.42 -15.21 3.27
CA GLU A 99 -37.17 -16.05 2.32
C GLU A 99 -38.66 -15.82 2.62
N GLY A 100 -39.19 -14.78 1.98
CA GLY A 100 -40.64 -14.56 1.85
C GLY A 100 -41.24 -15.71 1.06
N GLY A 101 -42.31 -16.30 1.60
CA GLY A 101 -43.01 -17.39 0.95
C GLY A 101 -43.76 -16.98 -0.31
N GLU A 102 -44.08 -17.98 -1.13
CA GLU A 102 -45.25 -18.06 -2.01
C GLU A 102 -45.34 -19.48 -2.60
N GLY A 103 -46.52 -20.11 -2.52
CA GLY A 103 -46.84 -21.38 -3.21
C GLY A 103 -47.72 -22.33 -2.43
#